data_AF-A0A2R5GGS2-F1
#
_entry.id   AF-A0A2R5GGS2-F1
#
_cell.length_a   1.000
_cell.length_b   1.000
_cell.length_c   1.000
_cell.angle_alpha   90.00
_cell.angle_beta   90.00
_cell.angle_gamma   90.00
#
_symmetry.space_group_name_H-M   'P 1'
#
loop_
_entity.id
_entity.type
_entity.pdbx_description
1 polymer ?
#
loop_
_entity_poly.entity_id
_entity_poly.type
_entity_poly.pdbx_seq_one_letter_code
_entity_poly.pdbx_strand_id
1 'polypeptide(L)'
;MALPAFTKGRKVLAVAAASLVKQVAGSIAHTSREGEPPVLSAVGPASVNQAVKAVAIARSYLETDAMDLIVEVSRHNTGGEIKDLILFNLKKTPQAPRLAPDAFQNLKSAGSSSTSQLAGAIAKNVREAVNVKITAVGQNPVFRAVDGICYARRFLEDDGLDLDFQPEFTHVTFSNGTEANAMQFVVRPHPRGMPPLQPGVPPAAPQQPPTQAD
;
A
#
# COMPACT_ATOMS: atom_id res chain seq x y z
N MET A 1 -8.86 22.54 -6.45
CA MET A 1 -7.50 22.18 -6.01
C MET A 1 -6.97 21.12 -6.96
N ALA A 2 -5.72 21.25 -7.44
CA ALA A 2 -5.14 20.29 -8.37
C ALA A 2 -4.84 18.95 -7.67
N LEU A 3 -4.99 17.84 -8.39
CA LEU A 3 -4.52 16.53 -7.92
C LEU A 3 -3.00 16.57 -7.65
N PRO A 4 -2.46 15.69 -6.79
CA PRO A 4 -1.03 15.69 -6.45
C PRO A 4 -0.12 15.63 -7.67
N ALA A 5 1.08 16.19 -7.56
CA ALA A 5 2.04 16.27 -8.67
C ALA A 5 2.33 14.91 -9.33
N PHE A 6 2.34 13.82 -8.55
CA PHE A 6 2.55 12.46 -9.07
C PHE A 6 1.45 11.98 -10.03
N THR A 7 0.31 12.67 -10.12
CA THR A 7 -0.76 12.34 -11.08
C THR A 7 -0.56 13.00 -12.44
N LYS A 8 0.32 14.02 -12.54
CA LYS A 8 0.50 14.81 -13.75
C LYS A 8 1.17 13.96 -14.84
N GLY A 9 0.54 13.87 -16.02
CA GLY A 9 1.06 13.10 -17.15
C GLY A 9 0.87 11.58 -17.04
N ARG A 10 0.24 11.09 -15.96
CA ARG A 10 -0.06 9.66 -15.78
C ARG A 10 -1.53 9.36 -16.02
N LYS A 11 -1.79 8.15 -16.49
CA LYS A 11 -3.16 7.62 -16.60
C LYS A 11 -3.75 7.45 -15.20
N VAL A 12 -4.89 8.09 -14.95
CA VAL A 12 -5.66 7.92 -13.71
C VAL A 12 -6.84 6.98 -13.99
N LEU A 13 -6.94 5.88 -13.23
CA LEU A 13 -8.03 4.92 -13.32
C LEU A 13 -8.97 5.13 -12.13
N ALA A 14 -10.18 5.62 -12.42
CA ALA A 14 -11.24 5.71 -11.41
C ALA A 14 -11.80 4.32 -11.13
N VAL A 15 -11.77 3.92 -9.85
CA VAL A 15 -12.32 2.66 -9.37
C VAL A 15 -13.55 2.96 -8.54
N ALA A 16 -14.68 2.38 -8.93
CA ALA A 16 -15.97 2.49 -8.25
C ALA A 16 -16.35 1.14 -7.62
N ALA A 17 -17.38 1.15 -6.77
CA ALA A 17 -17.92 -0.06 -6.16
C ALA A 17 -18.34 -1.13 -7.22
N ALA A 18 -18.88 -0.68 -8.35
CA ALA A 18 -19.31 -1.54 -9.46
C ALA A 18 -18.18 -1.95 -10.43
N SER A 19 -16.97 -1.44 -10.25
CA SER A 19 -15.85 -1.77 -11.14
C SER A 19 -15.54 -3.26 -11.10
N LEU A 20 -15.35 -3.86 -12.28
CA LEU A 20 -14.97 -5.25 -12.41
C LEU A 20 -13.47 -5.42 -12.11
N VAL A 21 -13.15 -6.07 -10.99
CA VAL A 21 -11.79 -6.20 -10.46
C VAL A 21 -10.80 -6.70 -11.52
N LYS A 22 -11.17 -7.73 -12.29
CA LYS A 22 -10.31 -8.31 -13.34
C LYS A 22 -10.03 -7.33 -14.49
N GLN A 23 -10.99 -6.49 -14.87
CA GLN A 23 -10.79 -5.48 -15.91
C GLN A 23 -9.87 -4.35 -15.43
N VAL A 24 -10.04 -3.91 -14.19
CA VAL A 24 -9.14 -2.93 -13.56
C VAL A 24 -7.72 -3.52 -13.47
N ALA A 25 -7.59 -4.78 -13.03
CA ALA A 25 -6.31 -5.48 -12.95
C ALA A 25 -5.62 -5.61 -14.31
N GLY A 26 -6.36 -5.99 -15.36
CA GLY A 26 -5.85 -6.05 -16.74
C GLY A 26 -5.37 -4.68 -17.24
N SER A 27 -6.12 -3.62 -16.92
CA SER A 27 -5.73 -2.24 -17.28
C SER A 27 -4.47 -1.78 -16.56
N ILE A 28 -4.31 -2.14 -15.27
CA ILE A 28 -3.09 -1.90 -14.50
C ILE A 28 -1.92 -2.61 -15.17
N ALA A 29 -2.04 -3.93 -15.37
CA ALA A 29 -0.94 -4.73 -15.91
C ALA A 29 -0.53 -4.29 -17.32
N HIS A 30 -1.49 -4.03 -18.21
CA HIS A 30 -1.20 -3.52 -19.56
C HIS A 30 -0.46 -2.18 -19.51
N THR A 31 -0.96 -1.21 -18.73
CA THR A 31 -0.33 0.12 -18.62
C THR A 31 1.08 0.02 -17.99
N SER A 32 1.27 -0.86 -17.00
CA SER A 32 2.58 -1.09 -16.37
C SER A 32 3.62 -1.73 -17.30
N ARG A 33 3.19 -2.55 -18.28
CA ARG A 33 4.07 -3.11 -19.31
C ARG A 33 4.53 -2.07 -20.32
N GLU A 34 3.61 -1.21 -20.77
CA GLU A 34 3.90 -0.15 -21.75
C GLU A 34 4.73 1.00 -21.17
N GLY A 35 4.66 1.25 -19.85
CA GLY A 35 5.34 2.40 -19.27
C GLY A 35 5.26 2.50 -17.75
N GLU A 36 4.89 3.68 -17.27
CA GLU A 36 4.68 3.93 -15.85
C GLU A 36 3.30 3.39 -15.42
N PRO A 37 3.19 2.68 -14.29
CA PRO A 37 1.90 2.18 -13.80
C PRO A 37 0.86 3.30 -13.67
N PRO A 38 -0.45 3.00 -13.79
CA PRO A 38 -1.47 4.01 -13.61
C PRO A 38 -1.60 4.41 -12.14
N VAL A 39 -2.14 5.60 -11.89
CA VAL A 39 -2.63 5.99 -10.56
C VAL A 39 -4.07 5.51 -10.44
N LEU A 40 -4.45 4.86 -9.33
CA LEU A 40 -5.87 4.57 -9.07
C LEU A 40 -6.47 5.63 -8.18
N SER A 41 -7.73 5.97 -8.42
CA SER A 41 -8.53 6.82 -7.53
C SER A 41 -9.78 6.07 -7.07
N ALA A 42 -10.02 6.02 -5.76
CA ALA A 42 -11.18 5.36 -5.19
C ALA A 42 -11.78 6.17 -4.05
N VAL A 43 -13.11 6.17 -3.95
CA VAL A 43 -13.86 6.86 -2.90
C VAL A 43 -14.70 5.84 -2.13
N GLY A 44 -14.52 5.81 -0.81
CA GLY A 44 -15.26 4.96 0.10
C GLY A 44 -14.86 3.46 0.11
N PRO A 45 -15.40 2.68 1.06
CA PRO A 45 -14.90 1.33 1.35
C PRO A 45 -15.02 0.33 0.21
N ALA A 46 -16.15 0.31 -0.50
CA ALA A 46 -16.39 -0.64 -1.59
C ALA A 46 -15.40 -0.42 -2.75
N SER A 47 -15.23 0.84 -3.17
CA SER A 47 -14.29 1.22 -4.24
C SER A 47 -12.84 0.93 -3.86
N VAL A 48 -12.44 1.23 -2.62
CA VAL A 48 -11.09 0.92 -2.11
C VAL A 48 -10.84 -0.59 -2.10
N ASN A 49 -11.83 -1.38 -1.69
CA ASN A 49 -11.73 -2.84 -1.73
C ASN A 49 -11.57 -3.37 -3.16
N GLN A 50 -12.30 -2.84 -4.14
CA GLN A 50 -12.10 -3.21 -5.54
C GLN A 50 -10.71 -2.82 -6.06
N ALA A 51 -10.21 -1.63 -5.69
CA ALA A 51 -8.89 -1.17 -6.10
C ALA A 51 -7.78 -2.08 -5.53
N VAL A 52 -7.83 -2.38 -4.23
CA VAL A 52 -6.86 -3.26 -3.55
C VAL A 52 -6.84 -4.66 -4.17
N LYS A 53 -8.01 -5.25 -4.41
CA LYS A 53 -8.10 -6.56 -5.09
C LYS A 53 -7.56 -6.49 -6.52
N ALA A 54 -7.83 -5.41 -7.25
CA ALA A 54 -7.36 -5.26 -8.62
C ALA A 54 -5.84 -5.14 -8.68
N VAL A 55 -5.22 -4.42 -7.74
CA VAL A 55 -3.76 -4.38 -7.61
C VAL A 55 -3.20 -5.76 -7.28
N ALA A 56 -3.80 -6.50 -6.34
CA ALA A 56 -3.35 -7.85 -6.00
C ALA A 56 -3.38 -8.81 -7.21
N ILE A 57 -4.45 -8.77 -8.02
CA ILE A 57 -4.53 -9.56 -9.27
C ILE A 57 -3.51 -9.07 -10.30
N ALA A 58 -3.35 -7.75 -10.46
CA ALA A 58 -2.40 -7.19 -11.42
C ALA A 58 -0.96 -7.58 -11.09
N ARG A 59 -0.60 -7.68 -9.81
CA ARG A 59 0.70 -8.21 -9.36
C ARG A 59 0.91 -9.62 -9.89
N SER A 60 -0.05 -10.53 -9.70
CA SER A 60 0.04 -11.89 -10.25
C SER A 60 0.12 -11.94 -11.78
N TYR A 61 -0.52 -11.02 -12.50
CA TYR A 61 -0.38 -10.93 -13.95
C TYR A 61 1.01 -10.50 -14.40
N LEU A 62 1.73 -9.73 -13.59
CA LEU A 62 3.05 -9.17 -13.90
C LEU A 62 4.21 -10.07 -13.46
N GLU A 63 3.93 -11.10 -12.65
CA GLU A 63 4.94 -12.07 -12.20
C GLU A 63 5.66 -12.74 -13.38
N THR A 64 4.94 -13.08 -14.46
CA THR A 64 5.52 -13.69 -15.67
C THR A 64 6.48 -12.76 -16.41
N ASP A 65 6.37 -11.45 -16.18
CA ASP A 65 7.21 -10.41 -16.76
C ASP A 65 8.40 -10.05 -15.83
N ALA A 66 8.61 -10.81 -14.73
CA ALA A 66 9.57 -10.51 -13.66
C ALA A 66 9.36 -9.13 -13.00
N MET A 67 8.13 -8.62 -13.05
CA MET A 67 7.73 -7.34 -12.48
C MET A 67 6.82 -7.56 -11.26
N ASP A 68 6.87 -6.61 -10.33
CA ASP A 68 5.92 -6.52 -9.23
C ASP A 68 5.49 -5.05 -9.04
N LEU A 69 4.41 -4.84 -8.29
CA LEU A 69 3.89 -3.52 -7.95
C LEU A 69 3.97 -3.29 -6.45
N ILE A 70 4.37 -2.08 -6.09
CA ILE A 70 4.24 -1.53 -4.75
C ILE A 70 3.31 -0.32 -4.79
N VAL A 71 2.68 -0.04 -3.66
CA VAL A 71 1.64 0.95 -3.54
C VAL A 71 1.98 1.97 -2.47
N GLU A 72 1.99 3.23 -2.89
CA GLU A 72 1.99 4.39 -2.01
C GLU A 72 0.58 5.01 -2.01
N VAL A 73 -0.07 5.08 -0.85
CA VAL A 73 -1.44 5.65 -0.75
C VAL A 73 -1.46 7.02 -0.10
N SER A 74 -2.35 7.88 -0.57
CA SER A 74 -2.61 9.17 0.07
C SER A 74 -4.10 9.47 0.09
N ARG A 75 -4.57 10.04 1.20
CA ARG A 75 -5.94 10.54 1.34
C ARG A 75 -5.98 12.03 1.03
N HIS A 76 -6.95 12.43 0.22
CA HIS A 76 -7.20 13.81 -0.15
C HIS A 76 -8.63 14.19 0.21
N ASN A 77 -8.77 15.28 0.96
CA ASN A 77 -10.06 15.91 1.19
C ASN A 77 -10.19 17.06 0.20
N THR A 78 -11.04 16.92 -0.81
CA THR A 78 -11.08 17.86 -1.94
C THR A 78 -11.84 19.16 -1.67
N GLY A 79 -12.19 19.44 -0.40
CA GLY A 79 -12.93 20.65 -0.01
C GLY A 79 -14.36 20.78 -0.56
N GLY A 80 -14.82 19.83 -1.38
CA GLY A 80 -16.18 19.72 -1.94
C GLY A 80 -16.94 18.48 -1.44
N GLU A 81 -17.92 17.99 -2.21
CA GLU A 81 -18.75 16.82 -1.86
C GLU A 81 -17.96 15.50 -1.72
N ILE A 82 -16.82 15.37 -2.40
CA ILE A 82 -16.02 14.14 -2.40
C ILE A 82 -15.13 14.12 -1.15
N LYS A 83 -15.65 13.49 -0.10
CA LYS A 83 -14.91 13.10 1.10
C LYS A 83 -14.14 11.81 0.85
N ASP A 84 -12.99 11.67 1.49
CA ASP A 84 -12.22 10.42 1.55
C ASP A 84 -11.72 9.86 0.20
N LEU A 85 -11.29 10.73 -0.72
CA LEU A 85 -10.61 10.30 -1.94
C LEU A 85 -9.27 9.66 -1.59
N ILE A 86 -9.10 8.39 -1.92
CA ILE A 86 -7.83 7.67 -1.81
C ILE A 86 -7.20 7.57 -3.19
N LEU A 87 -5.95 8.02 -3.29
CA LEU A 87 -5.11 7.84 -4.47
C LEU A 87 -4.07 6.75 -4.20
N PHE A 88 -3.98 5.80 -5.12
CA PHE A 88 -3.00 4.71 -5.12
C PHE A 88 -1.94 5.04 -6.16
N ASN A 89 -0.78 5.49 -5.70
CA ASN A 89 0.40 5.68 -6.52
C ASN A 89 1.11 4.33 -6.69
N LEU A 90 0.84 3.66 -7.81
CA LEU A 90 1.49 2.39 -8.14
C LEU A 90 2.88 2.67 -8.70
N LYS A 91 3.87 1.91 -8.25
CA LYS A 91 5.22 1.90 -8.81
C LYS A 91 5.62 0.47 -9.16
N LYS A 92 6.33 0.32 -10.27
CA LYS A 92 6.88 -0.98 -10.68
C LYS A 92 8.22 -1.19 -10.02
N THR A 93 8.47 -2.42 -9.58
CA THR A 93 9.73 -2.87 -8.99
C THR A 93 10.09 -4.22 -9.60
N PRO A 94 11.37 -4.62 -9.63
CA PRO A 94 11.73 -6.02 -9.79
C PRO A 94 11.00 -6.89 -8.75
N GLN A 95 10.75 -8.14 -9.11
CA GLN A 95 10.14 -9.09 -8.18
C GLN A 95 10.99 -9.26 -6.93
N ALA A 96 10.35 -9.09 -5.78
CA ALA A 96 10.98 -9.20 -4.48
C ALA A 96 11.09 -10.65 -4.00
N PRO A 97 12.24 -11.10 -3.46
CA PRO A 97 12.30 -12.26 -2.59
C PRO A 97 11.18 -12.26 -1.56
N ARG A 98 10.49 -13.40 -1.48
CA ARG A 98 9.48 -13.63 -0.46
C ARG A 98 10.17 -13.68 0.91
N LEU A 99 9.79 -12.77 1.80
CA LEU A 99 10.31 -12.74 3.16
C LEU A 99 9.74 -13.92 3.97
N ALA A 100 10.51 -14.37 4.96
CA ALA A 100 10.10 -15.43 5.88
C ALA A 100 8.83 -15.03 6.67
N PRO A 101 7.98 -15.98 7.10
CA PRO A 101 6.72 -15.67 7.79
C PRO A 101 6.89 -14.87 9.09
N ASP A 102 8.00 -15.06 9.79
CA ASP A 102 8.39 -14.39 11.04
C ASP A 102 9.08 -13.03 10.81
N ALA A 103 9.35 -12.66 9.56
CA ALA A 103 9.93 -11.35 9.20
C ALA A 103 8.96 -10.17 9.33
N PHE A 104 7.78 -10.38 9.93
CA PHE A 104 6.69 -9.42 9.99
C PHE A 104 6.09 -9.28 11.39
N GLN A 105 5.88 -8.03 11.82
CA GLN A 105 4.88 -7.74 12.83
C GLN A 105 3.48 -7.92 12.22
N ASN A 106 2.73 -8.91 12.71
CA ASN A 106 1.37 -9.15 12.27
C ASN A 106 0.38 -8.20 12.97
N LEU A 107 -0.45 -7.51 12.19
CA LEU A 107 -1.55 -6.67 12.67
C LEU A 107 -2.87 -7.15 12.06
N LYS A 108 -3.98 -6.89 12.76
CA LYS A 108 -5.33 -7.18 12.28
C LYS A 108 -6.11 -5.88 12.14
N SER A 109 -6.80 -5.74 11.02
CA SER A 109 -7.77 -4.67 10.81
C SER A 109 -9.17 -5.25 10.93
N ALA A 110 -10.00 -4.65 11.80
CA ALA A 110 -11.41 -4.96 11.95
C ALA A 110 -12.27 -3.75 11.55
N GLY A 111 -13.57 -3.96 11.33
CA GLY A 111 -14.47 -2.90 10.88
C GLY A 111 -14.63 -1.79 11.92
N SER A 112 -14.48 -2.15 13.19
CA SER A 112 -14.52 -1.27 14.37
C SER A 112 -13.15 -0.71 14.78
N SER A 113 -12.06 -1.12 14.11
CA SER A 113 -10.73 -0.66 14.46
C SER A 113 -10.62 0.86 14.30
N SER A 114 -10.05 1.52 15.31
CA SER A 114 -9.69 2.93 15.18
C SER A 114 -8.57 3.08 14.15
N THR A 115 -8.81 3.88 13.11
CA THR A 115 -7.78 4.18 12.09
C THR A 115 -6.52 4.76 12.74
N SER A 116 -6.65 5.63 13.75
CA SER A 116 -5.50 6.27 14.40
C SER A 116 -4.65 5.29 15.20
N GLN A 117 -5.27 4.32 15.87
CA GLN A 117 -4.56 3.27 16.60
C GLN A 117 -3.78 2.36 15.64
N LEU A 118 -4.43 1.95 14.54
CA LEU A 118 -3.77 1.14 13.51
C LEU A 118 -2.59 1.91 12.88
N ALA A 119 -2.78 3.20 12.57
CA ALA A 119 -1.73 4.06 12.04
C ALA A 119 -0.54 4.22 13.00
N GLY A 120 -0.81 4.43 14.29
CA GLY A 120 0.23 4.51 15.32
C GLY A 120 1.03 3.20 15.45
N ALA A 121 0.35 2.06 15.39
CA ALA A 121 1.00 0.75 15.40
C ALA A 121 1.90 0.54 14.15
N ILE A 122 1.42 0.92 12.96
CA ILE A 122 2.22 0.85 11.73
C ILE A 122 3.44 1.77 11.84
N ALA A 123 3.25 3.04 12.21
CA ALA A 123 4.33 4.02 12.29
C ALA A 123 5.41 3.61 13.31
N LYS A 124 5.01 3.05 14.46
CA LYS A 124 5.96 2.50 15.45
C LYS A 124 6.88 1.45 14.80
N ASN A 125 6.30 0.46 14.13
CA ASN A 125 7.08 -0.61 13.51
C ASN A 125 7.98 -0.11 12.37
N VAL A 126 7.50 0.87 11.58
CA VAL A 126 8.30 1.48 10.52
C VAL A 126 9.52 2.22 11.07
N ARG A 127 9.40 2.95 12.19
CA ARG A 127 10.54 3.59 12.87
C ARG A 127 11.57 2.58 13.35
N GLU A 128 11.13 1.37 13.70
CA GLU A 128 11.99 0.26 14.12
C GLU A 128 12.50 -0.57 12.94
N ALA A 129 12.25 -0.14 11.69
CA ALA A 129 12.57 -0.86 10.45
C ALA A 129 11.97 -2.28 10.36
N VAL A 130 10.82 -2.50 11.03
CA VAL A 130 10.10 -3.76 11.05
C VAL A 130 9.02 -3.77 9.96
N ASN A 131 9.02 -4.81 9.11
CA ASN A 131 7.95 -5.01 8.14
C ASN A 131 6.64 -5.34 8.87
N VAL A 132 5.52 -4.85 8.36
CA VAL A 132 4.20 -5.08 8.95
C VAL A 132 3.34 -5.88 7.99
N LYS A 133 2.61 -6.88 8.50
CA LYS A 133 1.61 -7.62 7.73
C LYS A 133 0.23 -7.39 8.33
N ILE A 134 -0.60 -6.60 7.65
CA ILE A 134 -1.96 -6.29 8.10
C ILE A 134 -2.93 -7.27 7.44
N THR A 135 -3.75 -7.97 8.21
CA THR A 135 -4.80 -8.86 7.68
C THR A 135 -6.18 -8.22 7.86
N ALA A 136 -7.01 -8.24 6.80
CA ALA A 136 -8.33 -7.63 6.78
C ALA A 136 -9.36 -8.51 6.04
N VAL A 137 -10.54 -8.69 6.63
CA VAL A 137 -11.62 -9.51 6.06
C VAL A 137 -12.84 -8.64 5.74
N GLY A 138 -13.14 -8.46 4.45
CA GLY A 138 -14.26 -7.62 4.00
C GLY A 138 -13.90 -6.14 3.79
N GLN A 139 -14.82 -5.40 3.17
CA GLN A 139 -14.54 -4.06 2.63
C GLN A 139 -14.22 -2.99 3.69
N ASN A 140 -14.88 -3.03 4.85
CA ASN A 140 -14.65 -2.04 5.90
C ASN A 140 -13.28 -2.23 6.57
N PRO A 141 -12.88 -3.44 7.00
CA PRO A 141 -11.51 -3.73 7.41
C PRO A 141 -10.44 -3.36 6.38
N VAL A 142 -10.69 -3.65 5.09
CA VAL A 142 -9.77 -3.30 4.00
C VAL A 142 -9.61 -1.78 3.89
N PHE A 143 -10.72 -1.04 3.94
CA PHE A 143 -10.68 0.43 3.97
C PHE A 143 -9.91 0.96 5.18
N ARG A 144 -10.14 0.42 6.38
CA ARG A 144 -9.44 0.83 7.60
C ARG A 144 -7.95 0.53 7.54
N ALA A 145 -7.53 -0.57 6.91
CA ALA A 145 -6.13 -0.89 6.69
C ALA A 145 -5.46 0.15 5.77
N VAL A 146 -6.06 0.42 4.61
CA VAL A 146 -5.55 1.43 3.66
C VAL A 146 -5.53 2.81 4.29
N ASP A 147 -6.58 3.18 5.03
CA ASP A 147 -6.66 4.44 5.72
C ASP A 147 -5.60 4.57 6.83
N GLY A 148 -5.42 3.51 7.63
CA GLY A 148 -4.38 3.46 8.65
C GLY A 148 -2.98 3.63 8.05
N ILE A 149 -2.74 3.03 6.88
CA ILE A 149 -1.51 3.22 6.11
C ILE A 149 -1.37 4.69 5.67
N CYS A 150 -2.42 5.34 5.14
CA CYS A 150 -2.39 6.77 4.79
C CYS A 150 -1.99 7.66 5.98
N TYR A 151 -2.58 7.44 7.16
CA TYR A 151 -2.22 8.19 8.36
C TYR A 151 -0.81 7.88 8.85
N ALA A 152 -0.37 6.62 8.79
CA ALA A 152 0.98 6.23 9.17
C ALA A 152 2.02 6.95 8.30
N ARG A 153 1.81 7.02 6.98
CA ARG A 153 2.68 7.78 6.06
C ARG A 153 2.81 9.26 6.44
N ARG A 154 1.74 9.87 6.98
CA ARG A 154 1.77 11.25 7.48
C ARG A 154 2.50 11.36 8.82
N PHE A 155 2.30 10.41 9.73
CA PHE A 155 2.99 10.38 11.03
C PHE A 155 4.52 10.22 10.89
N LEU A 156 4.98 9.70 9.76
CA LEU A 156 6.39 9.46 9.46
C LEU A 156 7.06 10.59 8.66
N GLU A 157 6.32 11.65 8.31
CA GLU A 157 6.85 12.79 7.53
C GLU A 157 8.04 13.45 8.24
N ASP A 158 7.86 13.80 9.51
CA ASP A 158 8.88 14.48 10.32
C ASP A 158 10.06 13.56 10.68
N ASP A 159 9.89 12.24 10.57
CA ASP A 159 10.94 11.25 10.79
C ASP A 159 11.84 11.07 9.54
N GLY A 160 11.51 11.67 8.40
CA GLY A 160 12.20 11.41 7.13
C GLY A 160 11.98 9.98 6.61
N LEU A 161 10.95 9.30 7.10
CA LEU A 161 10.59 7.93 6.73
C LEU A 161 9.33 7.91 5.86
N ASP A 162 9.16 6.85 5.10
CA ASP A 162 7.93 6.53 4.39
C ASP A 162 7.75 5.00 4.36
N LEU A 163 6.63 4.57 3.79
CA LEU A 163 6.34 3.15 3.60
C LEU A 163 5.55 2.95 2.31
N ASP A 164 5.74 1.78 1.72
CA ASP A 164 4.89 1.23 0.67
C ASP A 164 4.19 -0.04 1.17
N PHE A 165 3.21 -0.50 0.40
CA PHE A 165 2.64 -1.82 0.64
C PHE A 165 2.38 -2.61 -0.63
N GLN A 166 2.25 -3.91 -0.43
CA GLN A 166 1.86 -4.87 -1.45
C GLN A 166 0.62 -5.66 -0.98
N PRO A 167 -0.51 -5.58 -1.71
CA PRO A 167 -1.69 -6.35 -1.35
C PRO A 167 -1.61 -7.78 -1.91
N GLU A 168 -2.01 -8.76 -1.10
CA GLU A 168 -2.06 -10.19 -1.46
C GLU A 168 -3.36 -10.84 -0.95
N PHE A 169 -3.84 -11.86 -1.66
CA PHE A 169 -4.95 -12.69 -1.18
C PHE A 169 -4.42 -13.73 -0.19
N THR A 170 -5.17 -13.98 0.87
CA THR A 170 -4.89 -15.05 1.82
C THR A 170 -6.19 -15.68 2.32
N HIS A 171 -6.07 -16.83 2.98
CA HIS A 171 -7.18 -17.49 3.67
C HIS A 171 -6.97 -17.37 5.17
N VAL A 172 -8.04 -17.07 5.90
CA VAL A 172 -8.04 -17.06 7.36
C VAL A 172 -9.04 -18.08 7.87
N THR A 173 -8.58 -18.94 8.77
CA THR A 173 -9.43 -19.88 9.52
C THR A 173 -9.75 -19.26 10.87
N PHE A 174 -11.03 -19.11 11.17
CA PHE A 174 -11.52 -18.62 12.44
C PHE A 174 -11.59 -19.76 13.47
N SER A 175 -11.65 -19.42 14.76
CA SER A 175 -11.71 -20.39 15.86
C SER A 175 -12.93 -21.31 15.80
N ASN A 176 -14.00 -20.90 15.13
CA ASN A 176 -15.20 -21.70 14.89
C ASN A 176 -15.08 -22.64 13.66
N GLY A 177 -13.88 -22.76 13.07
CA GLY A 177 -13.63 -23.57 11.87
C GLY A 177 -14.09 -22.95 10.55
N THR A 178 -14.69 -21.75 10.58
CA THR A 178 -15.09 -21.06 9.34
C THR A 178 -13.85 -20.52 8.63
N GLU A 179 -13.82 -20.61 7.30
CA GLU A 179 -12.79 -19.99 6.48
C GLU A 179 -13.32 -18.76 5.77
N ALA A 180 -12.47 -17.73 5.63
CA ALA A 180 -12.77 -16.58 4.78
C ALA A 180 -11.57 -16.17 3.94
N ASN A 181 -11.88 -15.65 2.75
CA ASN A 181 -10.94 -14.91 1.94
C ASN A 181 -10.62 -13.57 2.61
N ALA A 182 -9.34 -13.28 2.78
CA ALA A 182 -8.84 -12.05 3.37
C ALA A 182 -7.87 -11.35 2.43
N MET A 183 -7.71 -10.05 2.65
CA MET A 183 -6.59 -9.29 2.09
C MET A 183 -5.49 -9.18 3.13
N GLN A 184 -4.25 -9.40 2.69
CA GLN A 184 -3.05 -9.06 3.44
C GLN A 184 -2.36 -7.87 2.79
N PHE A 185 -1.85 -6.96 3.62
CA PHE A 185 -1.04 -5.82 3.20
C PHE A 185 0.34 -6.01 3.77
N VAL A 186 1.31 -6.30 2.89
CA VAL A 186 2.72 -6.38 3.23
C VAL A 186 3.29 -4.98 3.17
N VAL A 187 3.47 -4.34 4.31
CA VAL A 187 3.97 -2.98 4.46
C VAL A 187 5.47 -3.02 4.71
N ARG A 188 6.24 -2.24 3.94
CA ARG A 188 7.69 -2.16 4.09
C ARG A 188 8.15 -0.73 4.38
N PRO A 189 9.05 -0.53 5.35
CA PRO A 189 9.63 0.77 5.63
C PRO A 189 10.69 1.14 4.59
N HIS A 190 10.85 2.43 4.29
CA HIS A 190 11.98 2.95 3.53
C HIS A 190 12.24 4.43 3.85
N PRO A 191 13.45 4.96 3.57
CA PRO A 191 13.70 6.39 3.65
C PRO A 191 12.78 7.17 2.70
N ARG A 192 12.33 8.36 3.12
CA ARG A 192 11.51 9.23 2.28
C ARG A 192 12.32 9.73 1.08
N GLY A 193 11.70 9.77 -0.09
CA GLY A 193 12.34 10.22 -1.33
C GLY A 193 13.27 9.20 -1.99
N MET A 194 13.55 8.06 -1.34
CA MET A 194 14.20 6.92 -1.99
C MET A 194 13.15 5.96 -2.56
N PRO A 195 13.47 5.24 -3.66
CA PRO A 195 12.65 4.11 -4.08
C PRO A 195 12.55 3.09 -2.93
N PRO A 196 11.48 2.28 -2.89
CA PRO A 196 11.33 1.17 -1.95
C PRO A 196 12.60 0.37 -1.80
N LEU A 197 12.91 -0.04 -0.57
CA LEU A 197 14.08 -0.88 -0.31
C LEU A 197 13.98 -2.13 -1.18
N GLN A 198 14.97 -2.28 -2.08
CA GLN A 198 15.07 -3.48 -2.87
C GLN A 198 15.38 -4.64 -1.90
N PRO A 199 14.64 -5.73 -1.99
CA PRO A 199 14.88 -6.91 -1.17
C PRO A 199 16.31 -7.43 -1.36
N GLY A 200 17.01 -7.62 -0.25
CA GLY A 200 18.41 -8.02 -0.22
C GLY A 200 19.40 -6.85 -0.09
N VAL A 201 18.95 -5.59 -0.16
CA VAL A 201 19.78 -4.42 0.13
C VAL A 201 19.53 -4.03 1.59
N PRO A 202 20.51 -4.20 2.51
CA PRO A 202 20.35 -3.69 3.86
C PRO A 202 20.11 -2.18 3.82
N PRO A 203 19.29 -1.62 4.74
CA PRO A 203 19.08 -0.19 4.81
C PRO A 203 20.44 0.49 4.88
N ALA A 204 20.67 1.47 4.00
CA ALA A 204 21.89 2.26 4.03
C ALA A 204 22.06 2.80 5.46
N ALA A 205 23.19 2.48 6.10
CA ALA A 205 23.49 2.99 7.42
C ALA A 205 23.32 4.52 7.41
N PRO A 206 22.73 5.12 8.47
CA PRO A 206 22.61 6.57 8.54
C PRO A 206 23.99 7.16 8.30
N GLN A 207 24.13 7.94 7.22
CA GLN A 207 25.36 8.66 6.95
C GLN A 207 25.54 9.63 8.12
N GLN A 208 26.57 9.39 8.94
CA GLN A 208 26.96 10.35 9.96
C GLN A 208 27.19 11.69 9.25
N PRO A 209 26.65 12.80 9.81
CA PRO A 209 26.93 14.12 9.25
C PRO A 209 28.44 14.31 9.16
N PRO A 210 28.96 14.99 8.12
CA PRO A 210 30.39 15.22 7.99
C PRO A 210 30.92 15.86 9.27
N THR A 211 31.85 15.17 9.92
CA THR A 211 32.62 15.71 11.04
C THR A 211 33.23 17.02 10.55
N GLN A 212 32.77 18.14 11.11
CA GLN A 212 33.45 19.41 10.92
C GLN A 212 34.84 19.24 11.54
N ALA A 213 35.86 19.28 10.69
CA ALA A 213 37.23 19.42 11.15
C ALA A 213 37.40 20.88 11.61
N ASP A 214 37.78 21.06 12.87
CA ASP A 214 38.27 22.32 13.43
C ASP A 214 39.56 22.78 12.72
#